data_AF-A0A068SH70-F1
#
_entry.id   AF-A0A068SH70-F1
#
_cell.length_a   1.000
_cell.length_b   1.000
_cell.length_c   1.000
_cell.angle_alpha   90.00
_cell.angle_beta   90.00
_cell.angle_gamma   90.00
#
_symmetry.space_group_name_H-M   'P 1'
#
loop_
_entity.id
_entity.type
_entity.pdbx_description
1 polymer ?
#
loop_
_entity_poly.entity_id
_entity_poly.type
_entity_poly.pdbx_seq_one_letter_code
_entity_poly.pdbx_strand_id
1 'polypeptide(L)'
;MAFSSALFILALLLFLTSQPTQASVCIHYHDPLDGNKYTVMDCPEVHNNRALYNENVTLPLITKDAAVDPFTISFSCGISDSTRCRAAEEICKRAGIMLGSILDIVQPITANVMFVSFCKTYGKCVSASTGGGSIILGSARPAISHLMTDTQDGHRVREYPQALLKQFDSINPHPEYKGQDIIAMHESTSPIQAEQTSFLLIVLHEYIHGLGFLSNYSNDLYLKFQKLKSDLAVFLTPKRYVPVNVSPMYASAPNLMSPQGFWGFLESAFDKYFYHRAANGTFVPVSRITDNLNEFQGGNILFDSLLEFIADWLNSPQCEVATALAKEAVTPNTFMLMAPNDEEVSSVLYTSASEFMPGTSISHVDTETYKDTTDFLMIPSVETNGMTFDEILKIRHATHPLGKHLLQFLTALGYRQSVDPGMSKGLVVYQPPDNLAGTTFS
;
A
#
# COMPACT_ATOMS: atom_id res chain seq x y z
N MET A 1 61.24 -0.89 10.96
CA MET A 1 60.29 0.23 10.84
C MET A 1 59.39 0.14 9.60
N ALA A 2 59.81 -0.40 8.45
CA ALA A 2 58.97 -0.47 7.24
C ALA A 2 57.75 -1.43 7.30
N PHE A 3 57.80 -2.51 8.09
CA PHE A 3 56.69 -3.46 8.22
C PHE A 3 55.46 -2.91 8.95
N SER A 4 55.65 -1.95 9.86
CA SER A 4 54.55 -1.34 10.63
C SER A 4 53.70 -0.38 9.78
N SER A 5 54.30 0.23 8.75
CA SER A 5 53.62 1.20 7.88
C SER A 5 52.71 0.50 6.85
N ALA A 6 53.10 -0.68 6.36
CA ALA A 6 52.29 -1.43 5.40
C ALA A 6 51.00 -2.00 6.01
N LEU A 7 51.05 -2.50 7.25
CA LEU A 7 49.88 -2.96 8.00
C LEU A 7 48.91 -1.82 8.33
N PHE A 8 49.43 -0.63 8.65
CA PHE A 8 48.59 0.54 8.92
C PHE A 8 47.88 1.04 7.67
N ILE A 9 48.56 1.04 6.51
CA ILE A 9 47.96 1.41 5.21
C ILE A 9 46.90 0.38 4.79
N LEU A 10 47.15 -0.91 4.98
CA LEU A 10 46.18 -1.96 4.66
C LEU A 10 44.93 -1.88 5.58
N ALA A 11 45.13 -1.60 6.87
CA ALA A 11 44.02 -1.37 7.80
C ALA A 11 43.22 -0.10 7.46
N LEU A 12 43.89 0.99 7.06
CA LEU A 12 43.21 2.20 6.58
C LEU A 12 42.44 1.95 5.28
N LEU A 13 43.00 1.19 4.34
CA LEU A 13 42.32 0.82 3.10
C LEU A 13 41.11 -0.08 3.38
N LEU A 14 41.22 -1.04 4.29
CA LEU A 14 40.09 -1.88 4.71
C LEU A 14 38.98 -1.05 5.40
N PHE A 15 39.35 -0.10 6.27
CA PHE A 15 38.41 0.85 6.89
C PHE A 15 37.77 1.82 5.89
N LEU A 16 38.52 2.25 4.86
CA LEU A 16 38.00 3.12 3.80
C LEU A 16 37.11 2.37 2.80
N THR A 17 37.27 1.06 2.65
CA THR A 17 36.38 0.22 1.82
C THR A 17 35.15 -0.31 2.58
N SER A 18 35.14 -0.24 3.91
CA SER A 18 33.99 -0.61 4.73
C SER A 18 33.21 0.65 5.15
N GLN A 19 32.74 1.45 4.20
CA GLN A 19 31.63 2.33 4.54
C GLN A 19 30.41 1.41 4.77
N PRO A 20 29.71 1.50 5.92
CA PRO A 20 28.48 0.76 6.10
C PRO A 20 27.56 1.16 4.95
N THR A 21 27.13 0.19 4.15
CA THR A 21 26.05 0.41 3.18
C THR A 21 24.87 0.91 3.98
N GLN A 22 24.50 2.18 3.78
CA GLN A 22 23.35 2.76 4.44
C GLN A 22 22.13 1.95 3.97
N ALA A 23 21.46 1.30 4.92
CA ALA A 23 20.35 0.41 4.63
C ALA A 23 19.04 1.18 4.77
N SER A 24 18.22 1.15 3.72
CA SER A 24 16.81 1.56 3.79
C SER A 24 15.98 0.48 4.48
N VAL A 25 14.81 0.85 5.00
CA VAL A 25 13.84 -0.12 5.52
C VAL A 25 12.77 -0.42 4.48
N CYS A 26 12.50 -1.71 4.28
CA CYS A 26 11.43 -2.18 3.43
C CYS A 26 10.52 -3.19 4.14
N ILE A 27 9.30 -3.28 3.64
CA ILE A 27 8.21 -4.09 4.18
C ILE A 27 7.78 -5.05 3.09
N HIS A 28 7.97 -6.34 3.34
CA HIS A 28 7.58 -7.42 2.43
C HIS A 28 6.27 -8.03 2.89
N TYR A 29 5.23 -7.91 2.08
CA TYR A 29 3.94 -8.56 2.31
C TYR A 29 3.93 -9.96 1.71
N HIS A 30 3.35 -10.91 2.44
CA HIS A 30 3.37 -12.32 2.08
C HIS A 30 1.99 -12.86 1.68
N ASP A 31 0.93 -12.16 2.05
CA ASP A 31 -0.46 -12.59 1.84
C ASP A 31 -1.32 -11.41 1.37
N PRO A 32 -1.83 -11.42 0.14
CA PRO A 32 -2.69 -10.34 -0.33
C PRO A 32 -4.02 -10.27 0.44
N LEU A 33 -4.47 -11.36 1.07
CA LEU A 33 -5.71 -11.41 1.83
C LEU A 33 -5.57 -10.94 3.30
N ASP A 34 -4.36 -10.68 3.79
CA ASP A 34 -4.12 -10.30 5.19
C ASP A 34 -3.03 -9.24 5.31
N GLY A 35 -3.45 -7.98 5.58
CA GLY A 35 -2.62 -6.78 5.77
C GLY A 35 -1.43 -6.97 6.71
N ASN A 36 -1.60 -7.86 7.68
CA ASN A 36 -0.72 -7.99 8.83
C ASN A 36 0.35 -9.08 8.65
N LYS A 37 0.29 -9.85 7.57
CA LYS A 37 1.31 -10.84 7.23
C LYS A 37 2.42 -10.19 6.41
N TYR A 38 3.36 -9.58 7.10
CA TYR A 38 4.53 -8.95 6.52
C TYR A 38 5.79 -9.21 7.34
N THR A 39 6.93 -8.93 6.75
CA THR A 39 8.24 -8.86 7.42
C THR A 39 8.89 -7.51 7.11
N VAL A 40 9.48 -6.89 8.13
CA VAL A 40 10.30 -5.69 7.96
C VAL A 40 11.76 -6.12 7.88
N MET A 41 12.48 -5.62 6.88
CA MET A 41 13.86 -6.01 6.63
C MET A 41 14.68 -4.85 6.08
N ASP A 42 16.00 -5.03 6.15
CA ASP A 42 16.96 -4.12 5.52
C ASP A 42 16.92 -4.31 4.01
N CYS A 43 16.75 -3.20 3.30
CA CYS A 43 16.90 -3.08 1.86
C CYS A 43 18.09 -2.14 1.59
N PRO A 44 19.18 -2.61 0.96
CA PRO A 44 20.33 -1.76 0.65
C PRO A 44 19.95 -0.54 -0.19
N GLU A 45 20.65 0.57 0.00
CA GLU A 45 20.59 1.68 -0.93
C GLU A 45 21.44 1.40 -2.19
N VAL A 46 20.94 1.86 -3.33
CA VAL A 46 21.64 1.81 -4.62
C VAL A 46 21.88 3.25 -5.07
N HIS A 47 23.15 3.58 -5.27
CA HIS A 47 23.54 4.85 -5.88
C HIS A 47 23.52 4.71 -7.40
N ASN A 48 22.87 5.66 -8.05
CA ASN A 48 23.02 5.81 -9.49
C ASN A 48 24.46 6.28 -9.77
N ASN A 49 25.28 5.44 -10.42
CA ASN A 49 26.58 5.83 -10.96
C ASN A 49 26.41 6.75 -12.19
N ARG A 50 25.76 7.91 -12.02
CA ARG A 50 25.58 8.93 -13.08
C ARG A 50 26.67 10.00 -13.08
N ALA A 51 27.70 9.92 -12.22
CA ALA A 51 28.85 10.83 -12.21
C ALA A 51 29.78 10.72 -13.44
N LEU A 52 29.38 10.01 -14.51
CA LEU A 52 30.08 9.99 -15.80
C LEU A 52 29.19 10.36 -17.00
N TYR A 53 27.93 10.75 -16.78
CA TYR A 53 27.07 11.27 -17.86
C TYR A 53 27.13 12.80 -17.88
N ASN A 54 28.13 13.32 -18.59
CA ASN A 54 28.25 14.73 -18.94
C ASN A 54 26.94 15.29 -19.52
N GLU A 55 26.64 16.54 -19.18
CA GLU A 55 25.49 17.38 -19.57
C GLU A 55 25.27 17.59 -21.09
N ASN A 56 25.90 16.79 -21.97
CA ASN A 56 25.72 16.86 -23.42
C ASN A 56 25.39 15.50 -24.08
N VAL A 57 25.05 14.49 -23.28
CA VAL A 57 24.48 13.25 -23.79
C VAL A 57 23.01 13.26 -23.41
N THR A 58 22.15 13.56 -24.37
CA THR A 58 20.76 13.06 -24.36
C THR A 58 20.84 11.65 -23.83
N LEU A 59 20.22 11.40 -22.66
CA LEU A 59 19.87 10.04 -22.26
C LEU A 59 19.46 9.32 -23.53
N PRO A 60 19.92 8.08 -23.80
CA PRO A 60 19.20 7.32 -24.79
C PRO A 60 17.77 7.33 -24.26
N LEU A 61 16.90 8.11 -24.93
CA LEU A 61 15.52 7.72 -25.09
C LEU A 61 15.67 6.24 -25.36
N ILE A 62 15.17 5.42 -24.44
CA ILE A 62 14.94 4.02 -24.74
C ILE A 62 14.07 4.10 -25.98
N THR A 63 14.71 3.97 -27.14
CA THR A 63 14.05 3.96 -28.42
C THR A 63 13.07 2.83 -28.29
N LYS A 64 11.81 3.12 -28.62
CA LYS A 64 10.64 2.26 -28.53
C LYS A 64 10.72 1.04 -29.47
N ASP A 65 11.91 0.49 -29.66
CA ASP A 65 12.31 -0.49 -30.67
C ASP A 65 12.61 -1.86 -30.07
N ALA A 66 12.50 -2.01 -28.75
CA ALA A 66 12.18 -3.28 -28.11
C ALA A 66 11.01 -3.01 -27.15
N ALA A 67 9.82 -3.51 -27.48
CA ALA A 67 8.65 -3.40 -26.62
C ALA A 67 8.91 -4.21 -25.33
N VAL A 68 9.46 -3.55 -24.31
CA VAL A 68 9.52 -4.13 -22.97
C VAL A 68 8.09 -4.06 -22.42
N ASP A 69 7.53 -5.20 -22.08
CA ASP A 69 6.17 -5.25 -21.53
C ASP A 69 6.10 -4.41 -20.25
N PRO A 70 5.13 -3.47 -20.14
CA PRO A 70 5.03 -2.58 -18.98
C PRO A 70 4.71 -3.34 -17.69
N PHE A 71 4.14 -4.54 -17.82
CA PHE A 71 3.88 -5.46 -16.73
C PHE A 71 4.44 -6.84 -17.05
N THR A 72 5.18 -7.43 -16.12
CA THR A 72 5.64 -8.82 -16.19
C THR A 72 4.89 -9.66 -15.17
N ILE A 73 4.14 -10.66 -15.63
CA ILE A 73 3.27 -11.48 -14.79
C ILE A 73 3.93 -12.83 -14.48
N SER A 74 4.19 -13.09 -13.20
CA SER A 74 4.48 -14.42 -12.67
C SER A 74 3.16 -15.07 -12.23
N PHE A 75 2.65 -16.02 -13.01
CA PHE A 75 1.34 -16.62 -12.77
C PHE A 75 1.45 -18.03 -12.17
N SER A 76 0.66 -18.29 -11.13
CA SER A 76 0.49 -19.61 -10.51
C SER A 76 -0.99 -20.00 -10.50
N CYS A 77 -1.28 -21.24 -10.90
CA CYS A 77 -2.65 -21.75 -10.88
C CYS A 77 -2.83 -22.83 -9.81
N GLY A 78 -3.76 -22.60 -8.88
CA GLY A 78 -4.11 -23.52 -7.79
C GLY A 78 -5.29 -24.43 -8.10
N ILE A 79 -5.75 -24.51 -9.35
CA ILE A 79 -6.82 -25.43 -9.78
C ILE A 79 -6.34 -26.39 -10.87
N SER A 80 -7.05 -27.50 -11.03
CA SER A 80 -6.70 -28.54 -12.02
C SER A 80 -7.13 -28.22 -13.46
N ASP A 81 -8.00 -27.24 -13.67
CA ASP A 81 -8.51 -26.88 -14.99
C ASP A 81 -7.51 -26.00 -15.76
N SER A 82 -6.64 -26.64 -16.54
CA SER A 82 -5.58 -25.96 -17.30
C SER A 82 -6.08 -24.95 -18.34
N THR A 83 -7.28 -25.16 -18.91
CA THR A 83 -7.87 -24.22 -19.88
C THR A 83 -8.27 -22.93 -19.17
N ARG A 84 -8.91 -23.05 -18.01
CA ARG A 84 -9.25 -21.89 -17.18
C ARG A 84 -8.02 -21.19 -16.62
N CYS A 85 -7.01 -21.94 -16.19
CA CYS A 85 -5.73 -21.36 -15.78
C CYS A 85 -5.12 -20.47 -16.88
N ARG A 86 -5.05 -20.99 -18.11
CA ARG A 86 -4.50 -20.24 -19.25
C ARG A 86 -5.33 -19.01 -19.56
N ALA A 87 -6.66 -19.13 -19.55
CA ALA A 87 -7.54 -17.98 -19.77
C ALA A 87 -7.35 -16.90 -18.69
N ALA A 88 -7.23 -17.30 -17.42
CA ALA A 88 -6.99 -16.38 -16.32
C ALA A 88 -5.62 -15.68 -16.46
N GLU A 89 -4.57 -16.43 -16.81
CA GLU A 89 -3.23 -15.89 -17.06
C GLU A 89 -3.24 -14.84 -18.18
N GLU A 90 -3.89 -15.14 -19.30
CA GLU A 90 -3.98 -14.20 -20.43
C GLU A 90 -4.79 -12.94 -20.08
N ILE A 91 -5.83 -13.06 -19.24
CA ILE A 91 -6.55 -11.89 -18.72
C ILE A 91 -5.65 -11.05 -17.79
N CYS A 92 -4.81 -11.68 -16.96
CA CYS A 92 -3.83 -10.98 -16.13
C CYS A 92 -2.84 -10.18 -16.97
N LYS A 93 -2.27 -10.79 -18.02
CA LYS A 93 -1.39 -10.10 -18.98
C LYS A 93 -2.11 -8.96 -19.69
N ARG A 94 -3.35 -9.19 -20.16
CA ARG A 94 -4.17 -8.17 -20.83
C ARG A 94 -4.43 -6.96 -19.93
N ALA A 95 -4.69 -7.18 -18.63
CA ALA A 95 -4.87 -6.09 -17.67
C ALA A 95 -3.61 -5.22 -17.56
N GLY A 96 -2.43 -5.86 -17.45
CA GLY A 96 -1.15 -5.15 -17.43
C GLY A 96 -0.87 -4.35 -18.70
N ILE A 97 -1.13 -4.92 -19.88
CA ILE A 97 -1.03 -4.21 -21.17
C ILE A 97 -1.97 -3.01 -21.22
N MET A 98 -3.21 -3.18 -20.75
CA MET A 98 -4.22 -2.11 -20.73
C MET A 98 -3.78 -0.95 -19.82
N LEU A 99 -3.32 -1.24 -18.60
CA LEU A 99 -2.80 -0.21 -17.70
C LEU A 99 -1.58 0.48 -18.29
N GLY A 100 -0.61 -0.25 -18.85
CA GLY A 100 0.57 0.33 -19.49
C GLY A 100 0.30 1.07 -20.81
N SER A 101 -0.91 0.98 -21.36
CA SER A 101 -1.34 1.82 -22.50
C SER A 101 -1.90 3.18 -22.06
N ILE A 102 -2.29 3.30 -20.78
CA ILE A 102 -2.84 4.52 -20.18
C ILE A 102 -1.78 5.24 -19.33
N LEU A 103 -0.97 4.46 -18.62
CA LEU A 103 0.11 4.93 -17.76
C LEU A 103 1.45 4.75 -18.48
N ASP A 104 2.26 5.79 -18.51
CA ASP A 104 3.65 5.74 -18.98
C ASP A 104 4.54 5.08 -17.92
N ILE A 105 4.66 3.75 -18.01
CA ILE A 105 5.46 2.93 -17.10
C ILE A 105 6.94 3.02 -17.48
N VAL A 106 7.73 3.58 -16.57
CA VAL A 106 9.17 3.88 -16.76
C VAL A 106 10.00 2.61 -16.62
N GLN A 107 9.70 1.84 -15.58
CA GLN A 107 10.31 0.55 -15.30
C GLN A 107 9.21 -0.50 -15.17
N PRO A 108 9.37 -1.67 -15.79
CA PRO A 108 8.35 -2.72 -15.76
C PRO A 108 7.91 -3.07 -14.35
N ILE A 109 6.59 -3.21 -14.18
CA ILE A 109 5.97 -3.63 -12.93
C ILE A 109 5.82 -5.14 -12.94
N THR A 110 6.39 -5.79 -11.93
CA THR A 110 6.35 -7.24 -11.76
C THR A 110 5.22 -7.63 -10.82
N ALA A 111 4.37 -8.58 -11.24
CA ALA A 111 3.24 -9.02 -10.43
C ALA A 111 3.26 -10.56 -10.26
N ASN A 112 3.18 -11.02 -9.02
CA ASN A 112 2.97 -12.42 -8.70
C ASN A 112 1.48 -12.66 -8.46
N VAL A 113 0.86 -13.44 -9.33
CA VAL A 113 -0.59 -13.65 -9.38
C VAL A 113 -0.91 -15.12 -9.15
N MET A 114 -1.77 -15.39 -8.16
CA MET A 114 -2.27 -16.74 -7.88
C MET A 114 -3.76 -16.83 -8.19
N PHE A 115 -4.13 -17.73 -9.10
CA PHE A 115 -5.52 -18.04 -9.41
C PHE A 115 -5.96 -19.30 -8.67
N VAL A 116 -6.85 -19.17 -7.68
CA VAL A 116 -7.14 -20.25 -6.74
C VAL A 116 -8.57 -20.15 -6.18
N SER A 117 -9.10 -21.25 -5.65
CA SER A 117 -10.36 -21.21 -4.90
C SER A 117 -10.12 -20.86 -3.44
N PHE A 118 -10.58 -19.70 -3.00
CA PHE A 118 -10.49 -19.20 -1.63
C PHE A 118 -11.29 -20.08 -0.68
N CYS A 119 -12.43 -20.60 -1.12
CA CYS A 119 -13.20 -21.55 -0.33
C CYS A 119 -12.40 -22.84 -0.06
N LYS A 120 -11.83 -23.47 -1.10
CA LYS A 120 -11.06 -24.71 -0.92
C LYS A 120 -9.73 -24.53 -0.20
N THR A 121 -9.07 -23.38 -0.42
CA THR A 121 -7.69 -23.16 0.02
C THR A 121 -7.62 -22.48 1.38
N TYR A 122 -8.53 -21.55 1.64
CA TYR A 122 -8.52 -20.68 2.83
C TYR A 122 -9.79 -20.82 3.69
N GLY A 123 -10.72 -21.70 3.32
CA GLY A 123 -12.00 -21.85 4.03
C GLY A 123 -12.92 -20.63 3.94
N LYS A 124 -12.60 -19.66 3.07
CA LYS A 124 -13.39 -18.43 2.86
C LYS A 124 -14.53 -18.70 1.88
N CYS A 125 -15.49 -19.52 2.31
CA CYS A 125 -16.64 -19.91 1.49
C CYS A 125 -17.82 -18.96 1.71
N VAL A 126 -18.66 -18.80 0.70
CA VAL A 126 -19.98 -18.17 0.84
C VAL A 126 -20.87 -19.15 1.60
N SER A 127 -21.22 -18.86 2.84
CA SER A 127 -22.21 -19.68 3.55
C SER A 127 -23.61 -19.24 3.15
N ALA A 128 -24.34 -20.09 2.41
CA ALA A 128 -25.74 -19.85 2.06
C ALA A 128 -26.68 -19.80 3.29
N SER A 129 -26.22 -20.22 4.48
CA SER A 129 -27.02 -20.29 5.71
C SER A 129 -26.92 -19.06 6.62
N THR A 130 -26.02 -18.12 6.33
CA THR A 130 -25.92 -16.83 7.03
C THR A 130 -25.96 -15.73 5.98
N GLY A 131 -27.18 -15.30 5.61
CA GLY A 131 -27.36 -14.22 4.65
C GLY A 131 -26.47 -13.02 5.01
N GLY A 132 -25.57 -12.64 4.09
CA GLY A 132 -24.82 -11.39 4.18
C GLY A 132 -23.28 -11.47 4.25
N GLY A 133 -22.62 -12.58 3.89
CA GLY A 133 -21.16 -12.57 3.72
C GLY A 133 -20.76 -11.96 2.37
N SER A 134 -20.00 -10.86 2.36
CA SER A 134 -19.40 -10.29 1.14
C SER A 134 -18.45 -11.31 0.49
N ILE A 135 -18.58 -11.53 -0.82
CA ILE A 135 -17.74 -12.46 -1.57
C ILE A 135 -16.46 -11.73 -1.97
N ILE A 136 -15.32 -12.15 -1.43
CA ILE A 136 -14.01 -11.67 -1.89
C ILE A 136 -13.72 -12.36 -3.23
N LEU A 137 -13.71 -11.61 -4.32
CA LEU A 137 -13.45 -12.11 -5.68
C LEU A 137 -11.98 -11.95 -6.10
N GLY A 138 -11.29 -11.02 -5.47
CA GLY A 138 -9.89 -10.72 -5.69
C GLY A 138 -9.30 -10.08 -4.44
N SER A 139 -7.98 -10.08 -4.38
CA SER A 139 -7.24 -9.26 -3.43
C SER A 139 -5.82 -9.06 -3.94
N ALA A 140 -5.35 -7.82 -3.89
CA ALA A 140 -3.96 -7.48 -4.19
C ALA A 140 -3.47 -6.30 -3.38
N ARG A 141 -2.15 -6.12 -3.41
CA ARG A 141 -1.42 -5.08 -2.68
C ARG A 141 0.02 -4.98 -3.18
N PRO A 142 0.76 -3.94 -2.77
CA PRO A 142 2.20 -3.92 -2.90
C PRO A 142 2.80 -5.17 -2.27
N ALA A 143 3.65 -5.87 -3.01
CA ALA A 143 4.43 -6.98 -2.47
C ALA A 143 5.57 -6.47 -1.58
N ILE A 144 6.17 -5.35 -2.01
CA ILE A 144 7.22 -4.66 -1.29
C ILE A 144 6.88 -3.18 -1.26
N SER A 145 7.02 -2.59 -0.08
CA SER A 145 7.01 -1.14 0.10
C SER A 145 8.28 -0.69 0.79
N HIS A 146 8.72 0.53 0.51
CA HIS A 146 9.89 1.15 1.13
C HIS A 146 9.46 2.35 1.96
N LEU A 147 10.19 2.61 3.05
CA LEU A 147 9.96 3.81 3.85
C LEU A 147 10.72 4.97 3.24
N MET A 148 9.99 6.04 2.91
CA MET A 148 10.57 7.25 2.34
C MET A 148 10.15 8.46 3.16
N THR A 149 11.06 9.41 3.32
CA THR A 149 10.77 10.73 3.86
C THR A 149 10.40 11.67 2.71
N ASP A 150 9.23 12.29 2.81
CA ASP A 150 8.81 13.35 1.91
C ASP A 150 9.19 14.72 2.48
N THR A 151 10.28 15.29 1.98
CA THR A 151 10.81 16.60 2.42
C THR A 151 9.91 17.77 2.01
N GLN A 152 8.95 17.57 1.10
CA GLN A 152 7.98 18.60 0.72
C GLN A 152 6.69 18.52 1.52
N ASP A 153 6.48 17.43 2.25
CA ASP A 153 5.32 17.22 3.10
C ASP A 153 5.73 17.11 4.57
N GLY A 154 6.33 18.19 5.09
CA GLY A 154 6.69 18.30 6.49
C GLY A 154 7.74 17.28 6.96
N HIS A 155 8.54 16.70 6.07
CA HIS A 155 9.50 15.62 6.36
C HIS A 155 8.81 14.35 6.90
N ARG A 156 7.56 14.10 6.50
CA ARG A 156 6.82 12.93 6.95
C ARG A 156 7.35 11.65 6.31
N VAL A 157 7.39 10.58 7.09
CA VAL A 157 7.75 9.25 6.64
C VAL A 157 6.50 8.48 6.23
N ARG A 158 6.50 7.88 5.04
CA ARG A 158 5.40 7.03 4.57
C ARG A 158 5.90 5.77 3.89
N GLU A 159 5.01 4.79 3.84
CA GLU A 159 5.18 3.57 3.06
C GLU A 159 4.86 3.82 1.59
N TYR A 160 5.87 3.68 0.71
CA TYR A 160 5.72 3.81 -0.74
C TYR A 160 5.85 2.45 -1.42
N PRO A 161 4.88 2.02 -2.25
CA PRO A 161 4.99 0.80 -3.04
C PRO A 161 6.23 0.81 -3.93
N GLN A 162 6.92 -0.34 -4.04
CA GLN A 162 8.04 -0.48 -4.97
C GLN A 162 7.61 -0.21 -6.42
N ALA A 163 6.40 -0.63 -6.80
CA ALA A 163 5.79 -0.34 -8.10
C ALA A 163 5.80 1.17 -8.43
N LEU A 164 5.51 2.00 -7.42
CA LEU A 164 5.46 3.45 -7.54
C LEU A 164 6.87 4.06 -7.57
N LEU A 165 7.75 3.63 -6.65
CA LEU A 165 9.10 4.21 -6.56
C LEU A 165 9.93 4.01 -7.83
N LYS A 166 9.73 2.88 -8.51
CA LYS A 166 10.31 2.58 -9.82
C LYS A 166 9.97 3.58 -10.91
N GLN A 167 8.91 4.38 -10.74
CA GLN A 167 8.45 5.35 -11.73
C GLN A 167 9.08 6.73 -11.57
N PHE A 168 9.90 6.92 -10.54
CA PHE A 168 10.56 8.18 -10.24
C PHE A 168 11.98 8.24 -10.83
N ASP A 169 12.27 9.30 -11.59
CA ASP A 169 13.56 9.46 -12.28
C ASP A 169 14.66 10.08 -11.38
N SER A 170 14.29 10.71 -10.26
CA SER A 170 15.17 11.59 -9.47
C SER A 170 15.51 11.11 -8.06
N ILE A 171 15.14 9.90 -7.66
CA ILE A 171 15.52 9.35 -6.35
C ILE A 171 16.96 8.84 -6.44
N ASN A 172 17.88 9.46 -5.69
CA ASN A 172 19.27 9.04 -5.61
C ASN A 172 19.90 9.45 -4.26
N PRO A 173 20.42 8.50 -3.46
CA PRO A 173 20.28 7.05 -3.63
C PRO A 173 18.81 6.62 -3.61
N HIS A 174 18.50 5.51 -4.29
CA HIS A 174 17.18 4.87 -4.22
C HIS A 174 17.27 3.52 -3.49
N PRO A 175 16.18 3.03 -2.91
CA PRO A 175 16.17 1.68 -2.35
C PRO A 175 16.44 0.64 -3.43
N GLU A 176 17.11 -0.45 -3.08
CA GLU A 176 17.28 -1.58 -3.99
C GLU A 176 15.93 -2.21 -4.32
N TYR A 177 15.58 -2.23 -5.61
CA TYR A 177 14.36 -2.89 -6.07
C TYR A 177 14.60 -4.37 -6.32
N LYS A 178 13.89 -5.24 -5.61
CA LYS A 178 14.01 -6.70 -5.71
C LYS A 178 12.64 -7.37 -5.73
N GLY A 179 12.62 -8.65 -6.10
CA GLY A 179 11.40 -9.46 -6.02
C GLY A 179 10.28 -8.96 -6.91
N GLN A 180 9.06 -9.08 -6.41
CA GLN A 180 7.81 -8.71 -7.09
C GLN A 180 7.36 -7.34 -6.59
N ASP A 181 6.66 -6.58 -7.43
CA ASP A 181 6.09 -5.28 -7.04
C ASP A 181 4.66 -5.44 -6.50
N ILE A 182 3.89 -6.37 -7.07
CA ILE A 182 2.50 -6.66 -6.70
C ILE A 182 2.37 -8.13 -6.35
N ILE A 183 1.62 -8.43 -5.29
CA ILE A 183 1.08 -9.77 -5.02
C ILE A 183 -0.43 -9.72 -5.16
N ALA A 184 -1.00 -10.68 -5.88
CA ALA A 184 -2.42 -10.75 -6.15
C ALA A 184 -2.94 -12.19 -6.05
N MET A 185 -4.16 -12.33 -5.57
CA MET A 185 -4.94 -13.56 -5.57
C MET A 185 -6.30 -13.30 -6.18
N HIS A 186 -6.75 -14.19 -7.06
CA HIS A 186 -8.08 -14.10 -7.64
C HIS A 186 -8.86 -15.40 -7.49
N GLU A 187 -10.14 -15.27 -7.17
CA GLU A 187 -11.04 -16.40 -6.94
C GLU A 187 -11.29 -17.17 -8.24
N SER A 188 -11.17 -18.50 -8.16
CA SER A 188 -11.34 -19.40 -9.29
C SER A 188 -12.75 -20.01 -9.41
N THR A 189 -13.81 -19.35 -8.94
CA THR A 189 -15.18 -19.88 -9.10
C THR A 189 -15.59 -19.97 -10.58
N SER A 190 -16.48 -20.92 -10.88
CA SER A 190 -16.97 -21.42 -12.19
C SER A 190 -17.41 -20.33 -13.22
N PRO A 191 -17.59 -20.63 -14.53
CA PRO A 191 -17.68 -19.63 -15.61
C PRO A 191 -18.91 -18.71 -15.57
N ILE A 192 -18.74 -17.46 -16.07
CA ILE A 192 -19.66 -16.30 -15.98
C ILE A 192 -21.14 -16.72 -16.13
N GLN A 193 -21.82 -16.82 -15.01
CA GLN A 193 -23.27 -16.89 -14.87
C GLN A 193 -23.85 -15.47 -14.92
N ALA A 194 -25.18 -15.35 -15.01
CA ALA A 194 -25.88 -14.07 -14.93
C ALA A 194 -25.53 -13.25 -13.66
N GLU A 195 -25.01 -13.93 -12.63
CA GLU A 195 -24.60 -13.36 -11.33
C GLU A 195 -23.09 -13.09 -11.21
N GLN A 196 -22.31 -13.18 -12.29
CA GLN A 196 -20.85 -13.10 -12.21
C GLN A 196 -20.28 -11.86 -12.88
N THR A 197 -19.32 -11.24 -12.20
CA THR A 197 -18.57 -10.07 -12.63
C THR A 197 -17.48 -10.44 -13.65
N SER A 198 -17.18 -9.52 -14.57
CA SER A 198 -16.05 -9.67 -15.49
C SER A 198 -14.72 -9.91 -14.75
N PHE A 199 -14.03 -11.02 -15.07
CA PHE A 199 -12.74 -11.33 -14.47
C PHE A 199 -11.67 -10.26 -14.76
N LEU A 200 -11.69 -9.67 -15.96
CA LEU A 200 -10.78 -8.59 -16.32
C LEU A 200 -10.99 -7.35 -15.43
N LEU A 201 -12.24 -7.05 -15.06
CA LEU A 201 -12.54 -5.93 -14.17
C LEU A 201 -11.93 -6.17 -12.78
N ILE A 202 -12.07 -7.38 -12.24
CA ILE A 202 -11.48 -7.77 -10.95
C ILE A 202 -9.96 -7.63 -11.02
N VAL A 203 -9.30 -8.17 -12.04
CA VAL A 203 -7.85 -8.05 -12.17
C VAL A 203 -7.39 -6.59 -12.24
N LEU A 204 -8.07 -5.76 -13.04
CA LEU A 204 -7.74 -4.34 -13.14
C LEU A 204 -7.89 -3.63 -11.78
N HIS A 205 -8.99 -3.87 -11.08
CA HIS A 205 -9.27 -3.33 -9.75
C HIS A 205 -8.15 -3.68 -8.76
N GLU A 206 -7.81 -4.97 -8.69
CA GLU A 206 -6.75 -5.45 -7.81
C GLU A 206 -5.37 -4.88 -8.17
N TYR A 207 -5.06 -4.73 -9.47
CA TYR A 207 -3.79 -4.11 -9.86
C TYR A 207 -3.70 -2.67 -9.37
N ILE A 208 -4.79 -1.91 -9.35
CA ILE A 208 -4.81 -0.56 -8.80
C ILE A 208 -4.49 -0.54 -7.30
N HIS A 209 -4.99 -1.51 -6.51
CA HIS A 209 -4.53 -1.68 -5.13
C HIS A 209 -3.03 -1.98 -5.06
N GLY A 210 -2.53 -2.86 -5.93
CA GLY A 210 -1.10 -3.15 -6.06
C GLY A 210 -0.23 -1.94 -6.39
N LEU A 211 -0.77 -0.99 -7.16
CA LEU A 211 -0.11 0.27 -7.53
C LEU A 211 -0.10 1.30 -6.38
N GLY A 212 -0.83 1.07 -5.30
CA GLY A 212 -0.82 1.93 -4.11
C GLY A 212 -2.15 2.60 -3.78
N PHE A 213 -3.28 2.19 -4.37
CA PHE A 213 -4.60 2.63 -3.93
C PHE A 213 -5.02 1.89 -2.64
N LEU A 214 -4.31 2.10 -1.53
CA LEU A 214 -4.56 1.46 -0.24
C LEU A 214 -4.14 2.39 0.90
N SER A 215 -5.07 2.63 1.83
CA SER A 215 -4.77 3.36 3.07
C SER A 215 -4.10 2.44 4.10
N ASN A 216 -3.18 2.98 4.91
CA ASN A 216 -2.66 2.27 6.07
C ASN A 216 -3.58 2.37 7.30
N TYR A 217 -4.65 3.15 7.25
CA TYR A 217 -5.64 3.20 8.33
C TYR A 217 -6.48 1.92 8.39
N SER A 218 -6.56 1.35 9.58
CA SER A 218 -7.34 0.13 9.83
C SER A 218 -7.79 0.03 11.29
N ASN A 219 -8.65 -0.94 11.56
CA ASN A 219 -9.03 -1.34 12.92
C ASN A 219 -8.15 -2.51 13.44
N ASP A 220 -6.98 -2.80 12.85
CA ASP A 220 -6.14 -3.93 13.24
C ASP A 220 -5.76 -3.89 14.73
N LEU A 221 -5.31 -2.72 15.20
CA LEU A 221 -4.95 -2.51 16.60
C LEU A 221 -6.16 -2.72 17.53
N TYR A 222 -7.34 -2.27 17.11
CA TYR A 222 -8.60 -2.51 17.81
C TYR A 222 -8.94 -4.01 17.88
N LEU A 223 -8.92 -4.72 16.76
CA LEU A 223 -9.23 -6.16 16.71
C LEU A 223 -8.28 -6.99 17.59
N LYS A 224 -7.03 -6.54 17.69
CA LYS A 224 -6.01 -7.09 18.59
C LYS A 224 -6.37 -6.87 20.06
N PHE A 225 -6.79 -5.66 20.43
CA PHE A 225 -7.19 -5.33 21.79
C PHE A 225 -8.51 -5.99 22.20
N GLN A 226 -9.45 -6.12 21.27
CA GLN A 226 -10.77 -6.74 21.49
C GLN A 226 -10.67 -8.20 21.95
N LYS A 227 -9.63 -8.92 21.51
CA LYS A 227 -9.33 -10.29 21.98
C LYS A 227 -9.00 -10.36 23.47
N LEU A 228 -8.59 -9.23 24.07
CA LEU A 228 -8.15 -9.13 25.47
C LEU A 228 -9.18 -8.38 26.33
N LYS A 229 -10.00 -7.51 25.74
CA LYS A 229 -11.07 -6.76 26.40
C LYS A 229 -12.29 -6.65 25.48
N SER A 230 -13.40 -7.30 25.87
CA SER A 230 -14.58 -7.45 25.03
C SER A 230 -15.47 -6.19 24.90
N ASP A 231 -15.31 -5.21 25.79
CA ASP A 231 -16.08 -3.96 25.80
C ASP A 231 -15.16 -2.78 25.41
N LEU A 232 -14.87 -2.71 24.12
CA LEU A 232 -14.03 -1.68 23.51
C LEU A 232 -14.80 -1.00 22.40
N ALA A 233 -14.83 0.33 22.43
CA ALA A 233 -15.25 1.11 21.28
C ALA A 233 -14.29 0.85 20.11
N VAL A 234 -14.84 0.74 18.90
CA VAL A 234 -14.04 0.62 17.67
C VAL A 234 -13.21 1.88 17.51
N PHE A 235 -11.92 1.72 17.23
CA PHE A 235 -11.01 2.81 16.92
C PHE A 235 -10.17 2.46 15.69
N LEU A 236 -9.77 3.48 14.94
CA LEU A 236 -8.91 3.35 13.76
C LEU A 236 -7.57 4.02 14.00
N THR A 237 -6.50 3.36 13.57
CA THR A 237 -5.15 3.93 13.55
C THR A 237 -4.49 3.63 12.22
N PRO A 238 -3.49 4.42 11.80
CA PRO A 238 -2.58 3.96 10.76
C PRO A 238 -1.85 2.70 11.23
N LYS A 239 -1.11 2.08 10.31
CA LYS A 239 -0.26 0.94 10.59
C LYS A 239 0.82 1.33 11.61
N ARG A 240 1.09 0.50 12.60
CA ARG A 240 2.21 0.74 13.52
C ARG A 240 3.55 0.55 12.82
N TYR A 241 4.49 1.45 13.04
CA TYR A 241 5.86 1.23 12.64
C TYR A 241 6.53 0.21 13.57
N VAL A 242 7.22 -0.75 12.97
CA VAL A 242 7.99 -1.81 13.64
C VAL A 242 9.37 -1.85 12.97
N PRO A 243 10.47 -1.60 13.69
CA PRO A 243 11.81 -1.67 13.12
C PRO A 243 12.20 -3.09 12.72
N VAL A 244 13.30 -3.19 11.96
CA VAL A 244 13.93 -4.46 11.64
C VAL A 244 14.33 -5.19 12.93
N ASN A 245 14.23 -6.52 12.94
CA ASN A 245 14.54 -7.39 14.08
C ASN A 245 13.60 -7.26 15.29
N VAL A 246 12.55 -6.46 15.21
CA VAL A 246 11.48 -6.44 16.21
C VAL A 246 10.30 -7.25 15.66
N SER A 247 9.84 -8.22 16.44
CA SER A 247 8.64 -8.97 16.06
C SER A 247 7.43 -8.06 16.19
N PRO A 248 6.54 -7.96 15.18
CA PRO A 248 5.31 -7.20 15.33
C PRO A 248 4.51 -7.74 16.51
N MET A 249 3.76 -6.84 17.15
CA MET A 249 2.85 -7.22 18.22
C MET A 249 1.92 -8.34 17.68
N TYR A 250 1.86 -9.45 18.41
CA TYR A 250 1.16 -10.72 18.10
C TYR A 250 1.91 -11.75 17.23
N ALA A 251 2.64 -12.64 17.89
CA ALA A 251 2.61 -14.06 17.53
C ALA A 251 1.28 -14.68 18.01
N SER A 252 0.91 -15.86 17.48
CA SER A 252 -0.36 -16.57 17.72
C SER A 252 -0.73 -16.85 19.20
N ALA A 253 0.17 -16.60 20.15
CA ALA A 253 -0.08 -16.53 21.58
C ALA A 253 0.69 -15.34 22.18
N PRO A 254 0.04 -14.20 22.49
CA PRO A 254 0.75 -13.03 23.00
C PRO A 254 1.24 -13.29 24.43
N ASN A 255 2.55 -13.11 24.67
CA ASN A 255 3.05 -12.99 26.03
C ASN A 255 2.64 -11.61 26.56
N LEU A 256 1.60 -11.57 27.38
CA LEU A 256 1.06 -10.32 27.93
C LEU A 256 2.08 -9.52 28.76
N MET A 257 3.14 -10.17 29.23
CA MET A 257 4.19 -9.58 30.05
C MET A 257 5.45 -9.22 29.26
N SER A 258 5.50 -9.45 27.95
CA SER A 258 6.68 -9.08 27.16
C SER A 258 6.74 -7.57 26.94
N PRO A 259 7.92 -6.93 27.03
CA PRO A 259 8.09 -5.53 26.69
C PRO A 259 7.58 -5.21 25.29
N GLN A 260 6.99 -4.04 25.13
CA GLN A 260 6.37 -3.62 23.88
C GLN A 260 6.92 -2.26 23.45
N GLY A 261 7.66 -2.22 22.35
CA GLY A 261 8.08 -0.95 21.75
C GLY A 261 6.98 -0.29 20.92
N PHE A 262 6.94 1.04 20.91
CA PHE A 262 6.09 1.86 20.06
C PHE A 262 6.93 2.96 19.40
N TRP A 263 7.03 2.92 18.07
CA TRP A 263 7.78 3.89 17.25
C TRP A 263 6.84 4.80 16.44
N GLY A 264 5.60 4.93 16.88
CA GLY A 264 4.56 5.66 16.16
C GLY A 264 3.82 4.84 15.10
N PHE A 265 2.97 5.56 14.40
CA PHE A 265 2.13 5.13 13.29
C PHE A 265 2.67 5.65 11.97
N LEU A 266 2.47 4.86 10.92
CA LEU A 266 2.99 5.01 9.59
C LEU A 266 1.85 5.00 8.58
N GLU A 267 1.78 6.09 7.82
CA GLU A 267 0.88 6.27 6.68
C GLU A 267 1.44 5.61 5.41
N SER A 268 0.57 5.30 4.45
CA SER A 268 0.97 4.94 3.09
C SER A 268 1.00 6.18 2.19
N ALA A 269 1.65 6.08 1.02
CA ALA A 269 1.64 7.16 0.02
C ALA A 269 0.22 7.64 -0.37
N PHE A 270 -0.78 6.76 -0.28
CA PHE A 270 -2.21 7.09 -0.45
C PHE A 270 -2.68 8.12 0.58
N ASP A 271 -2.30 7.95 1.85
CA ASP A 271 -2.80 8.74 2.97
C ASP A 271 -2.35 10.21 2.91
N LYS A 272 -1.31 10.52 2.11
CA LYS A 272 -0.91 11.90 1.78
C LYS A 272 -2.07 12.69 1.14
N TYR A 273 -2.91 12.01 0.38
CA TYR A 273 -4.03 12.60 -0.34
C TYR A 273 -5.36 12.36 0.36
N PHE A 274 -5.34 11.83 1.58
CA PHE A 274 -6.54 11.48 2.33
C PHE A 274 -6.98 12.64 3.22
N TYR A 275 -8.20 13.13 2.98
CA TYR A 275 -8.80 14.27 3.67
C TYR A 275 -10.14 13.88 4.30
N HIS A 276 -10.46 14.54 5.40
CA HIS A 276 -11.78 14.49 6.01
C HIS A 276 -12.50 15.83 5.85
N ARG A 277 -13.82 15.77 5.70
CA ARG A 277 -14.68 16.95 5.62
C ARG A 277 -15.14 17.35 7.01
N ALA A 278 -14.63 18.47 7.49
CA ALA A 278 -15.04 19.05 8.76
C ALA A 278 -16.49 19.57 8.70
N ALA A 279 -17.11 19.75 9.87
CA ALA A 279 -18.51 20.21 9.98
C ALA A 279 -18.78 21.58 9.33
N ASN A 280 -17.76 22.44 9.23
CA ASN A 280 -17.85 23.73 8.54
C ASN A 280 -17.68 23.62 7.00
N GLY A 281 -17.59 22.40 6.46
CA GLY A 281 -17.42 22.11 5.04
C GLY A 281 -15.98 22.17 4.53
N THR A 282 -15.01 22.54 5.37
CA THR A 282 -13.59 22.57 4.98
C THR A 282 -12.98 21.18 4.95
N PHE A 283 -11.95 20.99 4.12
CA PHE A 283 -11.22 19.75 4.01
C PHE A 283 -9.93 19.83 4.82
N VAL A 284 -9.72 18.84 5.68
CA VAL A 284 -8.57 18.77 6.58
C VAL A 284 -7.80 17.48 6.30
N PRO A 285 -6.47 17.54 6.12
CA PRO A 285 -5.67 16.33 5.90
C PRO A 285 -5.81 15.38 7.07
N VAL A 286 -6.11 14.11 6.79
CA VAL A 286 -6.15 13.05 7.79
C VAL A 286 -4.77 12.83 8.41
N SER A 287 -3.68 13.21 7.73
CA SER A 287 -2.34 13.22 8.33
C SER A 287 -2.22 14.03 9.63
N ARG A 288 -3.04 15.07 9.85
CA ARG A 288 -3.07 15.78 11.14
C ARG A 288 -3.57 14.90 12.29
N ILE A 289 -4.42 13.92 11.98
CA ILE A 289 -4.88 12.94 12.96
C ILE A 289 -3.72 12.01 13.31
N THR A 290 -2.97 11.49 12.34
CA THR A 290 -1.76 10.71 12.63
C THR A 290 -0.74 11.50 13.45
N ASP A 291 -0.57 12.81 13.21
CA ASP A 291 0.31 13.65 14.04
C ASP A 291 -0.11 13.59 15.51
N ASN A 292 -1.40 13.80 15.77
CA ASN A 292 -1.94 13.69 17.12
C ASN A 292 -1.80 12.27 17.71
N LEU A 293 -2.05 11.22 16.91
CA LEU A 293 -1.88 9.85 17.37
C LEU A 293 -0.42 9.53 17.72
N ASN A 294 0.54 10.14 17.03
CA ASN A 294 1.98 10.00 17.30
C ASN A 294 2.47 10.81 18.49
N GLU A 295 1.64 11.71 19.06
CA GLU A 295 1.91 12.31 20.38
C GLU A 295 1.73 11.31 21.53
N PHE A 296 1.07 10.16 21.28
CA PHE A 296 0.91 9.09 22.28
C PHE A 296 2.27 8.66 22.83
N GLN A 297 2.52 9.00 24.10
CA GLN A 297 3.78 8.74 24.80
C GLN A 297 5.02 9.20 24.00
N GLY A 298 4.89 10.30 23.23
CA GLY A 298 5.98 10.90 22.45
C GLY A 298 6.38 10.13 21.18
N GLY A 299 5.62 9.10 20.77
CA GLY A 299 5.84 8.41 19.49
C GLY A 299 7.08 7.52 19.45
N ASN A 300 7.78 7.34 20.57
CA ASN A 300 9.01 6.57 20.65
C ASN A 300 9.25 6.09 22.08
N ILE A 301 8.66 4.97 22.50
CA ILE A 301 8.73 4.48 23.89
C ILE A 301 8.77 2.95 23.97
N LEU A 302 9.43 2.43 25.01
CA LEU A 302 9.36 1.03 25.43
C LEU A 302 8.43 0.90 26.64
N PHE A 303 7.36 0.12 26.52
CA PHE A 303 6.50 -0.28 27.63
C PHE A 303 7.05 -1.56 28.27
N ASP A 304 6.89 -1.71 29.58
CA ASP A 304 7.34 -2.90 30.32
C ASP A 304 6.56 -4.14 29.91
N SER A 305 5.31 -3.95 29.46
CA SER A 305 4.44 -5.04 29.02
C SER A 305 3.43 -4.63 27.96
N LEU A 306 2.90 -5.63 27.24
CA LEU A 306 1.76 -5.44 26.34
C LEU A 306 0.51 -4.94 27.11
N LEU A 307 0.30 -5.39 28.35
CA LEU A 307 -0.83 -4.93 29.16
C LEU A 307 -0.74 -3.44 29.49
N GLU A 308 0.46 -2.96 29.81
CA GLU A 308 0.71 -1.55 30.05
C GLU A 308 0.46 -0.72 28.79
N PHE A 309 1.02 -1.13 27.64
CA PHE A 309 0.75 -0.49 26.35
C PHE A 309 -0.76 -0.35 26.07
N ILE A 310 -1.53 -1.43 26.28
CA ILE A 310 -2.97 -1.43 26.09
C ILE A 310 -3.66 -0.49 27.07
N ALA A 311 -3.33 -0.56 28.35
CA ALA A 311 -3.94 0.27 29.39
C ALA A 311 -3.68 1.76 29.12
N ASP A 312 -2.45 2.12 28.80
CA ASP A 312 -2.03 3.49 28.49
C ASP A 312 -2.70 4.00 27.23
N TRP A 313 -2.74 3.20 26.16
CA TRP A 313 -3.44 3.58 24.93
C TRP A 313 -4.91 3.88 25.22
N LEU A 314 -5.61 2.96 25.88
CA LEU A 314 -7.04 3.11 26.14
C LEU A 314 -7.39 4.29 27.06
N ASN A 315 -6.45 4.74 27.88
CA ASN A 315 -6.60 5.91 28.74
C ASN A 315 -6.07 7.21 28.10
N SER A 316 -5.54 7.14 26.87
CA SER A 316 -4.95 8.29 26.19
C SER A 316 -5.99 9.14 25.44
N PRO A 317 -5.79 10.46 25.33
CA PRO A 317 -6.59 11.30 24.43
C PRO A 317 -6.55 10.83 22.97
N GLN A 318 -5.44 10.22 22.55
CA GLN A 318 -5.27 9.70 21.20
C GLN A 318 -6.25 8.57 20.88
N CYS A 319 -6.61 7.74 21.86
CA CYS A 319 -7.64 6.71 21.67
C CYS A 319 -9.03 7.32 21.46
N GLU A 320 -9.35 8.46 22.09
CA GLU A 320 -10.61 9.18 21.84
C GLU A 320 -10.67 9.70 20.41
N VAL A 321 -9.57 10.28 19.92
CA VAL A 321 -9.43 10.74 18.53
C VAL A 321 -9.55 9.58 17.54
N ALA A 322 -8.87 8.46 17.79
CA ALA A 322 -8.96 7.25 16.97
C ALA A 322 -10.38 6.65 16.96
N THR A 323 -11.12 6.77 18.07
CA THR A 323 -12.52 6.34 18.20
C THR A 323 -13.46 7.27 17.42
N ALA A 324 -13.22 8.59 17.44
CA ALA A 324 -13.97 9.54 16.63
C ALA A 324 -13.78 9.27 15.13
N LEU A 325 -12.53 9.05 14.70
CA LEU A 325 -12.20 8.68 13.32
C LEU A 325 -12.94 7.41 12.86
N ALA A 326 -13.06 6.40 13.72
CA ALA A 326 -13.80 5.18 13.41
C ALA A 326 -15.29 5.43 13.12
N LYS A 327 -15.92 6.39 13.81
CA LYS A 327 -17.31 6.78 13.56
C LYS A 327 -17.45 7.51 12.23
N GLU A 328 -16.49 8.36 11.89
CA GLU A 328 -16.47 9.04 10.59
C GLU A 328 -16.29 8.05 9.43
N ALA A 329 -15.50 6.98 9.62
CA ALA A 329 -15.23 5.95 8.61
C ALA A 329 -16.42 5.08 8.22
N VAL A 330 -17.53 5.20 8.94
CA VAL A 330 -18.82 4.54 8.67
C VAL A 330 -19.95 5.55 8.47
N THR A 331 -19.60 6.82 8.28
CA THR A 331 -20.54 7.89 7.99
C THR A 331 -20.34 8.33 6.54
N PRO A 332 -21.37 8.27 5.67
CA PRO A 332 -21.24 8.66 4.28
C PRO A 332 -20.71 10.09 4.08
N ASN A 333 -19.91 10.31 3.03
CA ASN A 333 -19.44 11.63 2.59
C ASN A 333 -18.54 12.37 3.61
N THR A 334 -17.84 11.64 4.48
CA THR A 334 -16.88 12.18 5.45
C THR A 334 -15.44 12.17 4.98
N PHE A 335 -15.10 11.25 4.07
CA PHE A 335 -13.73 10.97 3.65
C PHE A 335 -13.55 11.05 2.14
N MET A 336 -12.43 11.63 1.70
CA MET A 336 -12.17 11.93 0.29
C MET A 336 -10.68 11.92 -0.02
N LEU A 337 -10.40 11.77 -1.32
CA LEU A 337 -9.11 12.00 -1.92
C LEU A 337 -9.05 13.39 -2.54
N MET A 338 -7.92 14.06 -2.37
CA MET A 338 -7.63 15.36 -2.97
C MET A 338 -6.20 15.35 -3.52
N ALA A 339 -6.04 15.73 -4.79
CA ALA A 339 -4.73 15.85 -5.41
C ALA A 339 -4.02 17.13 -4.94
N PRO A 340 -2.69 17.18 -4.90
CA PRO A 340 -1.96 18.37 -4.46
C PRO A 340 -2.14 19.47 -5.52
N ASN A 341 -2.46 20.68 -5.05
CA ASN A 341 -2.76 21.90 -5.83
C ASN A 341 -4.17 22.02 -6.40
N ASP A 342 -5.00 20.99 -6.32
CA ASP A 342 -6.42 21.11 -6.60
C ASP A 342 -7.15 21.33 -5.27
N GLU A 343 -7.80 22.48 -5.11
CA GLU A 343 -8.80 22.68 -4.04
C GLU A 343 -10.06 21.83 -4.27
N GLU A 344 -10.08 21.02 -5.33
CA GLU A 344 -11.18 20.15 -5.72
C GLU A 344 -11.02 18.73 -5.19
N VAL A 345 -12.14 18.17 -4.72
CA VAL A 345 -12.24 16.77 -4.34
C VAL A 345 -12.05 15.90 -5.57
N SER A 346 -11.04 15.03 -5.57
CA SER A 346 -10.87 14.06 -6.64
C SER A 346 -11.83 12.89 -6.45
N SER A 347 -11.93 12.31 -5.25
CA SER A 347 -12.82 11.15 -5.05
C SER A 347 -13.45 11.12 -3.67
N VAL A 348 -14.73 10.78 -3.57
CA VAL A 348 -15.37 10.45 -2.29
C VAL A 348 -15.07 9.00 -1.94
N LEU A 349 -14.58 8.75 -0.72
CA LEU A 349 -14.22 7.41 -0.26
C LEU A 349 -15.42 6.66 0.31
N TYR A 350 -15.40 5.35 0.14
CA TYR A 350 -16.43 4.45 0.65
C TYR A 350 -16.44 4.40 2.17
N THR A 351 -17.52 4.94 2.73
CA THR A 351 -17.76 5.10 4.18
C THR A 351 -19.20 4.73 4.56
N SER A 352 -19.94 4.11 3.63
CA SER A 352 -21.39 3.91 3.74
C SER A 352 -21.79 2.54 4.33
N ALA A 353 -20.83 1.77 4.82
CA ALA A 353 -21.08 0.50 5.49
C ALA A 353 -21.57 0.70 6.93
N SER A 354 -22.35 -0.24 7.47
CA SER A 354 -22.82 -0.18 8.87
C SER A 354 -21.69 -0.32 9.89
N GLU A 355 -20.57 -0.92 9.48
CA GLU A 355 -19.36 -1.12 10.28
C GLU A 355 -18.13 -0.92 9.40
N PHE A 356 -16.99 -0.60 10.02
CA PHE A 356 -15.73 -0.47 9.28
C PHE A 356 -15.29 -1.83 8.77
N MET A 357 -15.14 -1.97 7.45
CA MET A 357 -14.70 -3.19 6.80
C MET A 357 -13.23 -3.08 6.40
N PRO A 358 -12.31 -3.82 7.06
CA PRO A 358 -10.88 -3.74 6.77
C PRO A 358 -10.57 -4.11 5.33
N GLY A 359 -9.75 -3.29 4.66
CA GLY A 359 -9.44 -3.45 3.24
C GLY A 359 -10.56 -3.00 2.29
N THR A 360 -11.72 -2.57 2.80
CA THR A 360 -12.82 -2.07 1.98
C THR A 360 -13.14 -0.61 2.29
N SER A 361 -13.59 -0.32 3.52
CA SER A 361 -13.79 1.06 4.00
C SER A 361 -12.53 1.88 3.77
N ILE A 362 -12.68 3.13 3.32
CA ILE A 362 -11.62 4.12 3.05
C ILE A 362 -10.52 3.72 2.05
N SER A 363 -10.55 2.49 1.51
CA SER A 363 -9.65 2.02 0.44
C SER A 363 -10.38 1.81 -0.89
N HIS A 364 -11.62 2.26 -0.98
CA HIS A 364 -12.47 2.23 -2.16
C HIS A 364 -13.17 3.58 -2.33
N VAL A 365 -13.69 3.85 -3.52
CA VAL A 365 -14.54 5.02 -3.77
C VAL A 365 -16.01 4.70 -3.51
N ASP A 366 -16.81 5.73 -3.19
CA ASP A 366 -18.22 5.56 -2.84
C ASP A 366 -19.05 4.94 -3.97
N THR A 367 -19.76 3.84 -3.66
CA THR A 367 -20.52 3.08 -4.66
C THR A 367 -21.61 3.91 -5.30
N GLU A 368 -22.46 4.58 -4.52
CA GLU A 368 -23.62 5.31 -5.06
C GLU A 368 -23.19 6.52 -5.91
N THR A 369 -22.07 7.15 -5.54
CA THR A 369 -21.50 8.27 -6.29
C THR A 369 -20.95 7.82 -7.65
N TYR A 370 -20.26 6.68 -7.70
CA TYR A 370 -19.44 6.33 -8.87
C TYR A 370 -19.94 5.17 -9.71
N LYS A 371 -20.89 4.36 -9.21
CA LYS A 371 -21.34 3.13 -9.90
C LYS A 371 -21.77 3.41 -11.34
N ASP A 372 -22.45 4.53 -11.60
CA ASP A 372 -22.98 4.90 -12.92
C ASP A 372 -22.08 5.86 -13.73
N THR A 373 -20.83 6.04 -13.31
CA THR A 373 -19.89 7.01 -13.90
C THR A 373 -18.69 6.32 -14.57
N THR A 374 -17.78 7.11 -15.16
CA THR A 374 -16.50 6.60 -15.67
C THR A 374 -15.53 6.18 -14.56
N ASP A 375 -15.74 6.62 -13.33
CA ASP A 375 -14.87 6.37 -12.17
C ASP A 375 -15.34 5.16 -11.34
N PHE A 376 -15.90 4.15 -12.01
CA PHE A 376 -16.50 2.97 -11.39
C PHE A 376 -15.50 1.90 -10.93
N LEU A 377 -14.24 1.93 -11.39
CA LEU A 377 -13.32 0.81 -11.20
C LEU A 377 -13.07 0.46 -9.73
N MET A 378 -12.94 1.48 -8.86
CA MET A 378 -12.57 1.30 -7.45
C MET A 378 -13.76 1.27 -6.49
N ILE A 379 -14.97 0.97 -6.96
CA ILE A 379 -16.11 0.69 -6.07
C ILE A 379 -15.93 -0.69 -5.41
N PRO A 380 -16.36 -0.89 -4.16
CA PRO A 380 -16.10 -2.11 -3.40
C PRO A 380 -16.96 -3.32 -3.80
N SER A 381 -18.12 -3.08 -4.40
CA SER A 381 -19.02 -4.13 -4.87
C SER A 381 -19.47 -3.78 -6.27
N VAL A 382 -19.22 -4.72 -7.20
CA VAL A 382 -19.54 -4.50 -8.60
C VAL A 382 -20.95 -5.01 -8.89
N GLU A 383 -21.90 -4.09 -9.06
CA GLU A 383 -23.27 -4.38 -9.51
C GLU A 383 -23.35 -4.61 -11.04
N THR A 384 -22.37 -5.29 -11.63
CA THR A 384 -22.31 -5.54 -13.09
C THR A 384 -22.38 -7.03 -13.42
N ASN A 385 -23.14 -7.76 -12.62
CA ASN A 385 -23.36 -9.18 -12.79
C ASN A 385 -23.89 -9.49 -14.20
N GLY A 386 -23.27 -10.46 -14.86
CA GLY A 386 -23.67 -10.89 -16.21
C GLY A 386 -23.25 -9.95 -17.34
N MET A 387 -22.44 -8.92 -17.06
CA MET A 387 -21.90 -8.01 -18.08
C MET A 387 -20.44 -8.30 -18.40
N THR A 388 -20.09 -8.27 -19.67
CA THR A 388 -18.70 -8.22 -20.14
C THR A 388 -18.08 -6.86 -19.83
N PHE A 389 -16.74 -6.79 -19.78
CA PHE A 389 -16.04 -5.52 -19.55
C PHE A 389 -16.39 -4.45 -20.59
N ASP A 390 -16.53 -4.81 -21.87
CA ASP A 390 -16.85 -3.85 -22.94
C ASP A 390 -18.28 -3.31 -22.81
N GLU A 391 -19.23 -4.13 -22.35
CA GLU A 391 -20.60 -3.68 -22.03
C GLU A 391 -20.62 -2.70 -20.86
N ILE A 392 -19.82 -2.97 -19.82
CA ILE A 392 -19.67 -2.05 -18.68
C ILE A 392 -19.14 -0.70 -19.18
N LEU A 393 -18.04 -0.69 -19.94
CA LEU A 393 -17.49 0.55 -20.51
C LEU A 393 -18.54 1.31 -21.33
N LYS A 394 -19.30 0.61 -22.18
CA LYS A 394 -20.34 1.20 -23.02
C LYS A 394 -21.47 1.84 -22.20
N ILE A 395 -21.99 1.15 -21.19
CA ILE A 395 -23.09 1.63 -20.33
C ILE A 395 -22.62 2.83 -19.50
N ARG A 396 -21.36 2.84 -19.07
CA ARG A 396 -20.75 3.93 -18.29
C ARG A 396 -20.19 5.06 -19.14
N HIS A 397 -20.36 5.00 -20.46
CA HIS A 397 -19.78 5.95 -21.42
C HIS A 397 -18.26 6.15 -21.24
N ALA A 398 -17.56 5.10 -20.79
CA ALA A 398 -16.12 5.10 -20.56
C ALA A 398 -15.37 4.55 -21.79
N THR A 399 -14.20 5.11 -22.07
CA THR A 399 -13.30 4.64 -23.15
C THR A 399 -12.23 3.67 -22.65
N HIS A 400 -11.94 3.67 -21.35
CA HIS A 400 -10.95 2.83 -20.68
C HIS A 400 -11.30 2.64 -19.19
N PRO A 401 -10.69 1.70 -18.45
CA PRO A 401 -11.06 1.42 -17.05
C PRO A 401 -10.75 2.54 -16.06
N LEU A 402 -9.74 3.37 -16.32
CA LEU A 402 -9.33 4.41 -15.37
C LEU A 402 -10.15 5.68 -15.59
N GLY A 403 -11.13 5.96 -14.72
CA GLY A 403 -11.86 7.23 -14.78
C GLY A 403 -10.97 8.44 -14.50
N LYS A 404 -11.52 9.65 -14.71
CA LYS A 404 -10.77 10.91 -14.58
C LYS A 404 -10.16 11.05 -13.18
N HIS A 405 -10.94 10.76 -12.15
CA HIS A 405 -10.53 10.95 -10.76
C HIS A 405 -9.49 9.92 -10.32
N LEU A 406 -9.68 8.67 -10.72
CA LEU A 406 -8.67 7.64 -10.44
C LEU A 406 -7.35 7.97 -11.14
N LEU A 407 -7.42 8.45 -12.38
CA LEU A 407 -6.23 8.83 -13.14
C LEU A 407 -5.53 10.05 -12.54
N GLN A 408 -6.28 11.05 -12.08
CA GLN A 408 -5.75 12.19 -11.31
C GLN A 408 -5.05 11.73 -10.03
N PHE A 409 -5.66 10.82 -9.28
CA PHE A 409 -5.06 10.28 -8.05
C PHE A 409 -3.76 9.50 -8.32
N LEU A 410 -3.75 8.60 -9.31
CA LEU A 410 -2.53 7.87 -9.69
C LEU A 410 -1.43 8.84 -10.18
N THR A 411 -1.82 9.92 -10.87
CA THR A 411 -0.89 10.98 -11.28
C THR A 411 -0.32 11.74 -10.09
N ALA A 412 -1.16 12.07 -9.11
CA ALA A 412 -0.72 12.67 -7.85
C ALA A 412 0.22 11.76 -7.06
N LEU A 413 0.00 10.44 -7.06
CA LEU A 413 0.93 9.49 -6.45
C LEU A 413 2.30 9.52 -7.12
N GLY A 414 2.34 9.66 -8.45
CA GLY A 414 3.58 9.74 -9.23
C GLY A 414 3.58 8.92 -10.52
N TYR A 415 2.50 8.21 -10.85
CA TYR A 415 2.35 7.56 -12.16
C TYR A 415 2.14 8.62 -13.25
N ARG A 416 2.57 8.34 -14.48
CA ARG A 416 2.54 9.33 -15.55
C ARG A 416 1.51 8.97 -16.62
N GLN A 417 0.95 9.97 -17.29
CA GLN A 417 0.08 9.78 -18.47
C GLN A 417 0.81 10.09 -19.79
N SER A 418 1.96 10.77 -19.72
CA SER A 418 2.79 11.11 -20.86
C SER A 418 4.27 11.07 -20.45
N VAL A 419 5.16 11.01 -21.44
CA VAL A 419 6.63 10.99 -21.24
C VAL A 419 7.11 12.38 -20.78
N ASP A 420 6.70 12.80 -19.59
CA ASP A 420 7.24 13.95 -18.87
C ASP A 420 8.07 13.39 -17.70
N PRO A 421 9.25 13.92 -17.34
CA PRO A 421 10.03 13.36 -16.22
C PRO A 421 9.17 13.41 -14.96
N GLY A 422 8.90 12.24 -14.37
CA GLY A 422 8.12 12.15 -13.15
C GLY A 422 8.98 12.72 -12.04
N MET A 423 8.78 13.99 -11.70
CA MET A 423 9.64 14.63 -10.72
C MET A 423 9.25 14.14 -9.32
N SER A 424 10.09 13.29 -8.73
CA SER A 424 9.96 12.78 -7.37
C SER A 424 10.39 13.81 -6.33
N LYS A 425 9.96 15.07 -6.49
CA LYS A 425 10.56 16.19 -5.78
C LYS A 425 10.46 15.94 -4.28
N GLY A 426 11.61 15.75 -3.66
CA GLY A 426 11.75 15.68 -2.22
C GLY A 426 11.58 14.31 -1.55
N LEU A 427 11.45 13.20 -2.28
CA LEU A 427 11.55 11.88 -1.67
C LEU A 427 13.01 11.50 -1.41
N VAL A 428 13.31 11.19 -0.16
CA VAL A 428 14.61 10.66 0.29
C VAL A 428 14.40 9.38 1.07
N VAL A 429 15.38 8.47 1.00
CA VAL A 429 15.33 7.21 1.73
C VAL A 429 15.22 7.48 3.24
N TYR A 430 14.25 6.85 3.90
CA TYR A 430 14.11 6.97 5.35
C TYR A 430 15.21 6.20 6.07
N GLN A 431 15.83 6.87 7.04
CA GLN A 431 16.81 6.28 7.93
C GLN A 431 16.18 6.15 9.32
N PRO A 432 15.93 4.92 9.81
CA PRO A 432 15.31 4.72 11.10
C PRO A 432 16.23 5.22 12.22
N PRO A 433 15.70 5.82 13.29
CA PRO A 433 16.48 6.16 14.45
C PRO A 433 17.00 4.90 15.14
N ASP A 434 18.25 4.92 15.60
CA ASP A 434 18.93 3.75 16.16
C ASP A 434 18.26 3.18 17.43
N ASN A 435 17.48 3.98 18.18
CA ASN A 435 17.00 3.61 19.53
C ASN A 435 15.59 4.11 19.90
N LEU A 436 14.91 3.35 20.77
CA LEU A 436 13.70 3.82 21.49
C LEU A 436 14.09 4.87 22.54
N ALA A 437 13.27 5.90 22.75
CA ALA A 437 13.48 6.79 23.89
C ALA A 437 13.35 5.98 25.20
N GLY A 438 14.32 6.15 26.11
CA GLY A 438 14.40 5.37 27.35
C GLY A 438 15.22 4.08 27.26
N THR A 439 15.72 3.69 26.08
CA THR A 439 16.69 2.60 25.96
C THR A 439 18.12 3.15 25.94
N THR A 440 18.93 2.76 26.93
CA THR A 440 20.39 2.88 26.85
C THR A 440 20.93 1.49 26.57
N PHE A 441 21.47 1.25 25.38
CA PHE A 441 22.23 0.03 25.13
C PHE A 441 23.62 0.20 25.76
N SER A 442 23.93 -0.66 26.72
CA SER A 442 25.25 -0.79 27.35
C SER A 442 26.21 -1.59 26.48
#